data_AF-A0A0C2GDY8-F1
#
_entry.id   AF-A0A0C2GDY8-F1
#
_cell.length_a   1.000
_cell.length_b   1.000
_cell.length_c   1.000
_cell.angle_alpha   90.00
_cell.angle_beta   90.00
_cell.angle_gamma   90.00
#
_symmetry.space_group_name_H-M   'P 1'
#
loop_
_entity.id
_entity.type
_entity.pdbx_description
1 polymer ?
#
loop_
_entity_poly.entity_id
_entity_poly.type
_entity_poly.pdbx_seq_one_letter_code
_entity_poly.pdbx_strand_id
1 'polypeptide(L)' 'MVLKPLEFSECIADTPWFRQNLHEHEVALEDAYKSIKNIETQCRELISCTRNPGITGSILQTKWSFSKRYCWTD' A
#
# COMPACT_ATOMS: atom_id res chain seq x y z
N MET A 1 -12.35 0.20 7.19
CA MET A 1 -13.71 -0.38 7.05
C MET A 1 -13.76 -1.67 7.83
N VAL A 2 -14.88 -1.96 8.50
CA VAL A 2 -15.11 -3.28 9.11
C VAL A 2 -15.92 -4.08 8.08
N LEU A 3 -15.33 -5.14 7.54
CA LEU A 3 -16.00 -6.00 6.56
C LEU A 3 -17.03 -6.87 7.27
N LYS A 4 -18.19 -7.07 6.64
CA LYS A 4 -19.21 -7.98 7.17
C LYS A 4 -18.77 -9.43 7.01
N PRO A 5 -19.12 -10.33 7.95
CA PRO A 5 -18.90 -11.76 7.78
C PRO A 5 -19.55 -12.28 6.49
N LEU A 6 -18.86 -13.17 5.79
CA LEU A 6 -19.43 -13.90 4.66
C LEU A 6 -20.09 -15.18 5.17
N GLU A 7 -21.39 -15.32 4.92
CA GLU A 7 -22.14 -16.52 5.27
C GLU A 7 -22.04 -17.54 4.14
N PHE A 8 -21.40 -18.69 4.40
CA PHE A 8 -21.19 -19.73 3.39
C PHE A 8 -22.50 -20.37 2.89
N SER A 9 -23.59 -20.29 3.67
CA SER A 9 -24.92 -20.73 3.23
C SER A 9 -25.48 -19.87 2.08
N GLU A 10 -25.17 -18.57 2.07
CA GLU A 10 -25.63 -17.65 1.02
C GLU A 10 -24.80 -17.77 -0.26
N CYS A 11 -23.60 -18.36 -0.17
CA CYS A 11 -22.75 -18.66 -1.33
C CYS A 11 -23.46 -19.58 -2.33
N ILE A 12 -24.22 -20.58 -1.85
CA ILE A 12 -24.96 -21.50 -2.72
C ILE A 12 -26.10 -20.76 -3.45
N ALA A 13 -26.73 -19.80 -2.78
CA ALA A 13 -27.84 -19.04 -3.32
C ALA A 13 -27.40 -17.91 -4.27
N ASP A 14 -26.10 -17.58 -4.29
CA ASP A 14 -25.50 -16.48 -5.08
C ASP A 14 -26.33 -15.19 -5.03
N THR A 15 -26.71 -14.77 -3.83
CA THR A 15 -27.57 -13.59 -3.68
C THR A 15 -26.82 -12.31 -4.12
N PRO A 16 -27.51 -11.31 -4.68
CA PRO A 16 -26.86 -10.05 -5.08
C PRO A 16 -26.11 -9.36 -3.93
N TRP A 17 -26.62 -9.47 -2.70
CA TRP A 17 -25.99 -8.93 -1.49
C TRP A 17 -24.72 -9.69 -1.11
N PHE A 18 -24.73 -11.03 -1.22
CA PHE A 18 -23.54 -11.84 -1.00
C PHE A 18 -22.43 -11.45 -1.99
N ARG A 19 -22.77 -11.28 -3.27
CA ARG A 19 -21.81 -10.84 -4.30
C ARG A 19 -21.22 -9.46 -4.02
N GLN A 20 -22.04 -8.52 -3.55
CA GLN A 20 -21.58 -7.19 -3.16
C GLN A 20 -20.60 -7.27 -1.98
N ASN A 21 -20.96 -8.02 -0.93
CA ASN A 21 -20.08 -8.22 0.22
C ASN A 21 -18.77 -8.90 -0.22
N LEU A 22 -18.84 -9.95 -1.05
CA LEU A 22 -17.67 -10.65 -1.56
C LEU A 22 -16.73 -9.70 -2.33
N HIS A 23 -17.29 -8.83 -3.17
CA HIS A 23 -16.52 -7.82 -3.88
C HIS A 23 -15.80 -6.83 -2.95
N GLU A 24 -16.46 -6.40 -1.86
CA GLU A 24 -15.83 -5.54 -0.85
C GLU A 24 -14.64 -6.23 -0.17
N HIS A 25 -14.72 -7.55 0.06
CA HIS A 25 -13.60 -8.34 0.56
C HIS A 25 -12.45 -8.44 -0.46
N GLU A 26 -12.76 -8.65 -1.75
CA GLU A 26 -11.75 -8.68 -2.82
C GLU A 26 -10.99 -7.35 -2.92
N VAL A 27 -11.69 -6.23 -2.86
CA VAL A 27 -11.09 -4.88 -2.89
C VAL A 27 -10.18 -4.67 -1.67
N ALA A 28 -10.64 -5.05 -0.48
CA ALA A 28 -9.84 -4.93 0.74
C ALA A 28 -8.57 -5.80 0.67
N LEU A 29 -8.65 -7.00 0.07
CA LEU A 29 -7.51 -7.88 -0.15
C LEU A 29 -6.49 -7.26 -1.12
N GLU A 30 -6.96 -6.68 -2.24
CA GLU A 30 -6.12 -5.96 -3.20
C GLU A 30 -5.39 -4.78 -2.54
N ASP A 31 -6.07 -3.98 -1.74
CA ASP A 31 -5.48 -2.85 -1.03
C ASP A 31 -4.47 -3.29 0.03
N ALA A 32 -4.78 -4.35 0.78
CA ALA A 32 -3.84 -4.95 1.74
C ALA A 32 -2.59 -5.47 1.03
N TYR A 33 -2.74 -6.14 -0.12
CA TYR A 33 -1.62 -6.64 -0.91
C TYR A 33 -0.71 -5.50 -1.40
N LYS A 34 -1.28 -4.42 -1.93
CA LYS A 34 -0.53 -3.23 -2.35
C LYS A 34 0.23 -2.61 -1.18
N SER A 35 -0.40 -2.50 -0.01
CA SER A 35 0.23 -1.99 1.20
C SER A 35 1.43 -2.85 1.62
N ILE A 36 1.26 -4.17 1.67
CA ILE A 36 2.33 -5.11 1.99
C ILE A 36 3.49 -4.98 0.99
N LYS A 37 3.22 -4.90 -0.31
CA LYS A 37 4.25 -4.74 -1.35
C LYS A 37 4.99 -3.42 -1.26
N ASN A 38 4.30 -2.35 -0.92
CA ASN A 38 4.92 -1.06 -0.68
C ASN A 38 5.87 -1.12 0.52
N ILE A 39 5.43 -1.72 1.64
CA ILE A 39 6.27 -1.92 2.83
C ILE A 39 7.50 -2.77 2.48
N GLU A 40 7.32 -3.88 1.76
CA GLU A 40 8.42 -4.73 1.31
C GLU A 40 9.47 -3.93 0.53
N THR A 41 9.01 -3.11 -0.41
CA THR A 41 9.88 -2.28 -1.26
C THR A 41 10.63 -1.25 -0.43
N GLN A 42 9.94 -0.52 0.45
CA GLN A 42 10.54 0.46 1.35
C GLN A 42 11.61 -0.18 2.26
N CYS A 43 11.34 -1.36 2.80
CA CYS A 43 12.32 -2.10 3.61
C CYS A 43 13.56 -2.49 2.79
N ARG A 44 13.40 -2.95 1.54
CA ARG A 44 14.53 -3.28 0.66
C ARG A 44 15.36 -2.05 0.32
N GLU A 45 14.71 -0.92 0.04
CA GLU A 45 15.38 0.36 -0.21
C GLU A 45 16.18 0.80 1.02
N LEU A 46 15.58 0.76 2.22
CA LEU A 46 16.26 1.10 3.47
C LEU A 46 17.50 0.22 3.72
N ILE A 47 17.36 -1.11 3.57
CA ILE A 47 18.49 -2.04 3.72
C ILE A 47 19.59 -1.72 2.69
N SER A 48 19.22 -1.41 1.46
CA SER A 48 20.18 -1.06 0.40
C SER A 48 20.94 0.24 0.73
N CYS A 49 20.24 1.25 1.26
CA CYS A 49 20.85 2.51 1.72
C CYS A 49 21.84 2.28 2.86
N THR A 50 21.49 1.43 3.84
CA THR A 50 22.37 1.14 4.99
C THR A 50 23.61 0.32 4.61
N ARG A 51 23.50 -0.57 3.61
CA ARG A 51 24.63 -1.41 3.16
C ARG A 51 25.61 -0.70 2.25
N ASN A 52 25.23 0.40 1.58
CA ASN A 52 26.12 1.14 0.70
C ASN A 52 25.93 2.67 0.82
N PRO A 53 26.27 3.25 1.98
CA PRO A 53 25.97 4.66 2.31
C PRO A 53 26.65 5.68 1.40
N GLY A 54 27.71 5.28 0.68
CA GLY A 54 28.48 6.16 -0.21
C GLY A 54 27.82 6.49 -1.55
N ILE A 55 26.84 5.70 -2.01
CA ILE A 55 26.19 5.89 -3.33
C ILE A 55 24.77 6.44 -3.20
N THR A 56 24.09 6.22 -2.07
CA THR A 56 22.68 6.59 -1.85
C THR A 56 22.46 7.94 -1.14
N GLY A 57 23.52 8.59 -0.64
CA GLY A 57 23.44 9.95 -0.10
C GLY A 57 22.94 10.98 -1.13
N SER A 58 23.20 10.77 -2.42
CA SER A 58 22.82 11.68 -3.53
C SER A 58 21.33 11.66 -3.87
N ILE A 59 20.64 10.53 -3.68
CA ILE A 59 19.20 10.37 -4.00
C ILE A 59 18.31 10.97 -2.90
N LEU A 60 18.70 10.84 -1.64
CA LEU A 60 18.00 11.51 -0.53
C LEU A 60 18.25 13.02 -0.55
N GLN A 61 19.46 13.48 -0.88
CA GLN A 61 19.74 14.92 -0.97
C GLN A 61 18.94 15.61 -2.08
N THR A 62 18.64 14.93 -3.18
CA THR A 62 17.78 15.46 -4.25
C THR A 62 16.30 15.48 -3.88
N LYS A 63 15.75 14.43 -3.23
CA LYS A 63 14.35 14.45 -2.75
C LYS A 63 14.10 15.49 -1.64
N TRP A 64 15.02 15.63 -0.68
CA TRP A 64 14.91 16.66 0.36
C TRP A 64 15.07 18.08 -0.21
N SER A 65 15.91 18.26 -1.25
CA SER A 65 16.06 19.56 -1.92
C SER A 65 14.86 19.93 -2.80
N PHE A 66 14.15 18.94 -3.36
CA PHE A 66 12.91 19.18 -4.13
C PHE A 66 11.76 19.59 -3.21
N SER A 67 11.57 18.91 -2.07
CA SER A 67 10.51 19.26 -1.10
C SER A 67 10.69 20.66 -0.49
N LYS A 68 11.94 21.12 -0.26
CA LYS A 68 12.19 22.50 0.19
C LYS A 68 11.91 23.58 -0.88
N ARG A 69 11.89 23.24 -2.17
CA ARG A 69 11.68 24.21 -3.26
C ARG A 69 10.20 24.53 -3.51
N TYR A 70 9.27 23.69 -3.06
CA TYR A 70 7.82 23.87 -3.27
C TYR A 70 7.03 24.18 -1.99
N CYS A 71 7.70 24.45 -0.87
CA CYS A 71 7.06 24.80 0.40
C CYS A 71 7.29 26.28 0.80
N TRP A 72 7.88 27.09 -0.09
CA TRP A 72 8.02 28.54 0.03
C TRP A 72 7.60 29.22 -1.27
N THR A 73 6.36 29.01 -1.65
CA THR A 73 5.65 29.95 -2.51
C THR A 73 4.22 29.97 -1.99
N ASP A 74 3.97 30.91 -1.08
CA ASP A 74 2.65 31.48 -0.88
C ASP A 74 2.11 32.01 -2.22
#